data_AF-A0A6P5JUQ2-F1
#
_entry.id   AF-A0A6P5JUQ2-F1
#
_cell.length_a   1.000
_cell.length_b   1.000
_cell.length_c   1.000
_cell.angle_alpha   90.00
_cell.angle_beta   90.00
_cell.angle_gamma   90.00
#
_symmetry.space_group_name_H-M   'P 1'
#
loop_
_entity.id
_entity.type
_entity.pdbx_description
1 polymer ?
#
loop_
_entity_poly.entity_id
_entity_poly.type
_entity_poly.pdbx_seq_one_letter_code
_entity_poly.pdbx_strand_id
1 'polypeptide(L)'
;MLTSRLVPTLTRVILERKWPWIPAADTLLDPHYLFQQQASPRPLFLSCAQWSNRQEPKQKRNLSEKKLKRYFVDHRRVFVTGGNGGNGMSCFHSEPRKEYGGPDGGDGGDGGHVILKADKHVRSLSSVLSVYRGFDGEPGGSKNCYGRNGDCLYIRVPPGTLVKEENEIVADLSQPGDEYIAALGGAGGKGNRFFLANDNRAPVTCTPGQQGQERVLYLELKTMAHAGMVGFPNAGKSSLLRAISNAKPAVASYPFTTLNPHVGIVHYEGYQQVAVADIPGIIRGAHQNRGLGFAFLRHIERCRFLLFVVDLSVAEPWTQLEDLKYELEKYEEGLSQRPHAIIGNKIDLPQSKVNFPQLQARLEQKVIPLSALTGENLEELLLHLKELYDDYVETEGKQGREPLNW
;
A
#
# COMPACT_ATOMS: atom_id res chain seq x y z
N MET A 1 29.36 50.64 41.40
CA MET A 1 29.59 49.17 41.36
C MET A 1 29.26 48.72 39.94
N LEU A 2 30.07 47.97 39.19
CA LEU A 2 31.47 47.55 39.38
C LEU A 2 32.14 47.43 37.99
N THR A 3 33.43 47.78 37.93
CA THR A 3 34.48 47.40 36.95
C THR A 3 34.11 46.42 35.81
N SER A 4 34.30 46.65 34.51
CA SER A 4 35.37 47.26 33.67
C SER A 4 36.37 46.28 33.02
N ARG A 5 36.65 46.54 31.73
CA ARG A 5 37.94 46.36 31.01
C ARG A 5 38.40 44.98 30.47
N LEU A 6 39.02 45.09 29.29
CA LEU A 6 40.14 44.34 28.68
C LEU A 6 39.87 43.14 27.76
N VAL A 7 40.65 43.18 26.66
CA VAL A 7 40.90 42.15 25.64
C VAL A 7 42.42 41.90 25.67
N PRO A 8 42.90 40.67 25.40
CA PRO A 8 44.01 40.56 24.44
C PRO A 8 43.92 39.36 23.47
N THR A 9 43.93 39.72 22.19
CA THR A 9 44.58 39.11 21.01
C THR A 9 45.36 37.78 21.07
N LEU A 10 45.25 37.06 19.94
CA LEU A 10 46.30 36.35 19.17
C LEU A 10 46.84 34.97 19.61
N THR A 11 46.65 33.99 18.71
CA THR A 11 47.80 33.39 17.99
C THR A 11 47.39 32.84 16.62
N ARG A 12 48.32 32.85 15.65
CA ARG A 12 48.21 32.15 14.35
C ARG A 12 48.94 30.80 14.45
N VAL A 13 48.48 29.80 13.70
CA VAL A 13 49.36 28.79 13.09
C VAL A 13 49.02 28.70 11.59
N ILE A 14 50.04 28.56 10.75
CA ILE A 14 49.95 28.44 9.29
C ILE A 14 50.72 27.20 8.87
N LEU A 15 50.08 26.31 8.12
CA LEU A 15 50.64 25.38 7.11
C LEU A 15 49.41 24.77 6.42
N GLU A 16 49.10 24.94 5.14
CA GLU A 16 49.89 24.99 3.90
C GLU A 16 50.45 23.61 3.48
N ARG A 17 50.24 23.27 2.19
CA ARG A 17 50.81 22.13 1.40
C ARG A 17 50.08 20.79 1.51
N LYS A 18 49.94 20.00 0.44
CA LYS A 18 50.14 20.25 -1.02
C LYS A 18 49.43 19.16 -1.85
N TRP A 19 48.93 19.51 -3.03
CA TRP A 19 48.84 18.55 -4.15
C TRP A 19 50.23 18.24 -4.69
N PRO A 20 50.42 17.05 -5.27
CA PRO A 20 51.14 16.91 -6.54
C PRO A 20 50.20 16.41 -7.67
N TRP A 21 50.67 16.55 -8.91
CA TRP A 21 49.92 16.30 -10.14
C TRP A 21 50.36 15.00 -10.85
N ILE A 22 49.44 14.52 -11.71
CA ILE A 22 49.54 13.65 -12.91
C ILE A 22 50.94 13.21 -13.40
N PRO A 23 51.03 12.05 -14.10
CA PRO A 23 51.14 12.15 -15.56
C PRO A 23 50.22 11.19 -16.33
N ALA A 24 50.03 11.46 -17.62
CA ALA A 24 49.24 10.64 -18.56
C ALA A 24 50.08 10.23 -19.78
N ALA A 25 49.99 8.96 -20.16
CA ALA A 25 50.55 8.28 -21.34
C ALA A 25 50.00 6.84 -21.31
N ASP A 26 49.58 6.16 -22.39
CA ASP A 26 49.30 6.51 -23.79
C ASP A 26 48.00 5.71 -24.19
N THR A 27 47.53 5.42 -25.42
CA THR A 27 48.02 5.44 -26.81
C THR A 27 46.90 5.78 -27.81
N LEU A 28 47.28 5.97 -29.08
CA LEU A 28 46.38 6.05 -30.24
C LEU A 28 46.04 4.65 -30.80
N LEU A 29 44.86 4.51 -31.43
CA LEU A 29 44.69 4.02 -32.82
C LEU A 29 43.22 4.02 -33.29
N ASP A 30 43.02 4.59 -34.49
CA ASP A 30 41.99 4.39 -35.53
C ASP A 30 40.47 4.26 -35.21
N PRO A 31 39.67 5.27 -35.66
CA PRO A 31 38.26 5.11 -35.97
C PRO A 31 37.99 5.17 -37.49
N HIS A 32 38.09 4.03 -38.19
CA HIS A 32 37.67 3.90 -39.59
C HIS A 32 36.41 3.03 -39.72
N TYR A 33 35.24 3.65 -39.92
CA TYR A 33 34.28 3.24 -40.95
C TYR A 33 33.25 4.35 -41.20
N LEU A 34 33.11 4.74 -42.47
CA LEU A 34 32.14 5.73 -42.96
C LEU A 34 31.16 5.06 -43.92
N PHE A 35 30.04 5.73 -44.18
CA PHE A 35 28.90 5.26 -44.98
C PHE A 35 28.12 4.07 -44.36
N GLN A 36 26.83 3.85 -44.69
CA GLN A 36 26.05 4.46 -45.78
C GLN A 36 24.63 4.85 -45.35
N GLN A 37 24.14 5.98 -45.85
CA GLN A 37 22.72 6.33 -45.80
C GLN A 37 21.94 5.46 -46.80
N GLN A 38 20.81 4.90 -46.40
CA GLN A 38 19.73 4.54 -47.32
C GLN A 38 18.39 4.97 -46.74
N ALA A 39 17.57 5.64 -47.56
CA ALA A 39 16.26 6.14 -47.20
C ALA A 39 15.21 5.66 -48.22
N SER A 40 14.08 5.17 -47.74
CA SER A 40 12.80 5.03 -48.48
C SER A 40 11.75 4.38 -47.56
N PRO A 41 10.45 4.40 -47.90
CA PRO A 41 9.70 5.57 -48.37
C PRO A 41 8.40 5.78 -47.55
N ARG A 42 7.73 6.92 -47.76
CA ARG A 42 6.31 7.08 -47.34
C ARG A 42 5.39 6.36 -48.33
N PRO A 43 4.33 5.67 -47.87
CA PRO A 43 3.07 5.56 -48.59
C PRO A 43 2.11 6.72 -48.21
N LEU A 44 1.10 6.96 -49.04
CA LEU A 44 0.10 8.02 -48.88
C LEU A 44 -1.23 7.50 -48.29
N PHE A 45 -2.08 8.43 -47.83
CA PHE A 45 -3.45 8.16 -47.35
C PHE A 45 -4.36 7.59 -48.44
N LEU A 46 -5.36 6.78 -48.03
CA LEU A 46 -6.70 6.80 -48.66
C LEU A 46 -7.80 6.20 -47.78
N SER A 47 -8.99 6.83 -47.83
CA SER A 47 -10.35 6.36 -47.51
C SER A 47 -10.69 5.70 -46.15
N CYS A 48 -11.69 6.28 -45.48
CA CYS A 48 -12.35 5.76 -44.29
C CYS A 48 -13.16 4.47 -44.52
N ALA A 49 -13.23 3.60 -43.50
CA ALA A 49 -14.46 2.91 -43.12
C ALA A 49 -14.48 2.60 -41.61
N GLN A 50 -15.69 2.60 -41.05
CA GLN A 50 -16.09 2.37 -39.66
C GLN A 50 -15.22 1.43 -38.80
N TRP A 51 -14.68 1.92 -37.67
CA TRP A 51 -14.44 1.09 -36.48
C TRP A 51 -14.64 1.87 -35.17
N SER A 52 -15.89 1.92 -34.71
CA SER A 52 -16.26 2.31 -33.36
C SER A 52 -16.05 1.16 -32.37
N ASN A 53 -14.79 0.75 -32.19
CA ASN A 53 -14.41 -0.29 -31.23
C ASN A 53 -13.54 0.31 -30.11
N ARG A 54 -13.91 0.06 -28.86
CA ARG A 54 -13.16 0.53 -27.68
C ARG A 54 -11.78 -0.14 -27.71
N GLN A 55 -10.72 0.65 -27.85
CA GLN A 55 -9.36 0.11 -27.73
C GLN A 55 -9.00 -0.08 -26.26
N GLU A 56 -9.44 -1.21 -25.69
CA GLU A 56 -8.80 -1.74 -24.49
C GLU A 56 -7.29 -1.89 -24.74
N PRO A 57 -6.42 -1.51 -23.77
CA PRO A 57 -4.98 -1.56 -23.97
C PRO A 57 -4.53 -3.01 -24.23
N LYS A 58 -3.82 -3.21 -25.35
CA LYS A 58 -3.41 -4.53 -25.89
C LYS A 58 -3.03 -5.53 -24.80
N GLN A 59 -3.85 -6.57 -24.64
CA GLN A 59 -3.71 -7.58 -23.58
C GLN A 59 -2.32 -8.25 -23.59
N LYS A 60 -1.43 -7.79 -22.70
CA LYS A 60 -0.17 -8.48 -22.41
C LYS A 60 -0.49 -9.75 -21.62
N ARG A 61 -0.40 -10.90 -22.29
CA ARG A 61 -0.47 -12.29 -21.76
C ARG A 61 -0.95 -12.37 -20.30
N ASN A 62 -2.24 -12.65 -20.11
CA ASN A 62 -2.82 -12.90 -18.78
C ASN A 62 -1.93 -13.89 -18.00
N LEU A 63 -1.32 -13.38 -16.93
CA LEU A 63 -0.59 -14.23 -15.99
C LEU A 63 -1.63 -15.14 -15.34
N SER A 64 -1.49 -16.46 -15.52
CA SER A 64 -2.46 -17.42 -15.00
C SER A 64 -2.70 -17.20 -13.51
N GLU A 65 -3.95 -17.34 -13.06
CA GLU A 65 -4.37 -16.95 -11.70
C GLU A 65 -3.58 -17.70 -10.60
N LYS A 66 -3.12 -18.93 -10.91
CA LYS A 66 -2.15 -19.70 -10.09
C LYS A 66 -0.86 -18.93 -9.76
N LYS A 67 -0.50 -17.89 -10.53
CA LYS A 67 0.66 -17.01 -10.34
C LYS A 67 0.31 -15.67 -9.67
N LEU A 68 -0.98 -15.34 -9.54
CA LEU A 68 -1.51 -14.28 -8.68
C LEU A 68 -1.78 -14.77 -7.24
N LYS A 69 -1.68 -16.09 -6.97
CA LYS A 69 -1.47 -16.65 -5.62
C LYS A 69 -0.09 -16.28 -5.07
N ARG A 70 0.16 -14.98 -4.90
CA ARG A 70 1.40 -14.41 -4.35
C ARG A 70 1.05 -13.47 -3.22
N TYR A 71 1.44 -13.89 -2.02
CA TYR A 71 1.71 -13.13 -0.80
C TYR A 71 0.88 -11.88 -0.55
N PHE A 72 0.20 -11.88 0.61
CA PHE A 72 -0.36 -10.68 1.22
C PHE A 72 0.75 -9.60 1.35
N VAL A 73 0.47 -8.38 0.85
CA VAL A 73 1.39 -7.23 0.84
C VAL A 73 0.68 -6.03 1.44
N ASP A 74 1.22 -5.55 2.56
CA ASP A 74 0.61 -4.50 3.39
C ASP A 74 1.25 -3.13 3.22
N HIS A 75 2.45 -3.10 2.65
CA HIS A 75 3.18 -1.89 2.33
C HIS A 75 3.53 -1.87 0.84
N ARG A 76 3.29 -0.74 0.16
CA ARG A 76 3.61 -0.61 -1.26
C ARG A 76 4.11 0.79 -1.59
N ARG A 77 5.39 0.90 -1.97
CA ARG A 77 5.90 2.09 -2.65
C ARG A 77 5.42 2.09 -4.10
N VAL A 78 4.75 3.17 -4.50
CA VAL A 78 4.16 3.37 -5.81
C VAL A 78 4.63 4.72 -6.36
N PHE A 79 5.22 4.71 -7.55
CA PHE A 79 5.46 5.93 -8.31
C PHE A 79 4.23 6.22 -9.18
N VAL A 80 3.70 7.44 -9.09
CA VAL A 80 2.54 7.89 -9.87
C VAL A 80 2.91 9.14 -10.68
N THR A 81 2.62 9.09 -11.97
CA THR A 81 2.76 10.22 -12.90
C THR A 81 1.37 10.55 -13.46
N GLY A 82 0.94 11.81 -13.38
CA GLY A 82 -0.27 12.28 -14.08
C GLY A 82 -0.14 12.13 -15.61
N GLY A 83 -1.26 12.13 -16.33
CA GLY A 83 -1.21 12.35 -17.78
C GLY A 83 -0.63 13.72 -18.10
N ASN A 84 0.15 13.85 -19.17
CA ASN A 84 0.60 15.14 -19.66
C ASN A 84 -0.53 15.84 -20.44
N GLY A 85 -0.58 17.17 -20.40
CA GLY A 85 -1.49 17.93 -21.25
C GLY A 85 -1.07 17.85 -22.72
N GLY A 86 -2.05 17.89 -23.62
CA GLY A 86 -1.81 18.02 -25.06
C GLY A 86 -1.27 19.40 -25.41
N ASN A 87 -0.45 19.49 -26.46
CA ASN A 87 0.07 20.79 -26.94
C ASN A 87 -1.00 21.61 -27.65
N GLY A 88 -1.01 22.93 -27.45
CA GLY A 88 -1.80 23.84 -28.26
C GLY A 88 -1.24 23.94 -29.68
N MET A 89 -2.12 24.04 -30.68
CA MET A 89 -1.72 24.16 -32.09
C MET A 89 -1.55 25.62 -32.49
N SER A 90 -0.57 25.91 -33.34
CA SER A 90 -0.49 27.19 -34.06
C SER A 90 -0.79 26.94 -35.54
N CYS A 91 -1.97 27.36 -36.00
CA CYS A 91 -2.42 27.17 -37.37
C CYS A 91 -3.29 28.35 -37.85
N PHE A 92 -3.44 28.48 -39.16
CA PHE A 92 -4.26 29.49 -39.80
C PHE A 92 -5.19 28.86 -40.84
N HIS A 93 -6.45 29.29 -40.83
CA HIS A 93 -7.49 28.71 -41.69
C HIS A 93 -7.19 28.96 -43.17
N SER A 94 -7.14 27.90 -43.98
CA SER A 94 -6.85 28.01 -45.42
C SER A 94 -8.08 27.67 -46.26
N GLU A 95 -8.51 28.63 -47.08
CA GLU A 95 -9.64 28.49 -48.02
C GLU A 95 -9.20 28.92 -49.44
N PRO A 96 -9.57 28.18 -50.49
CA PRO A 96 -9.31 28.61 -51.86
C PRO A 96 -9.88 30.01 -52.14
N ARG A 97 -9.08 30.88 -52.75
CA ARG A 97 -9.40 32.31 -53.05
C ARG A 97 -9.52 33.21 -51.82
N LYS A 98 -8.93 32.84 -50.68
CA LYS A 98 -8.82 33.68 -49.48
C LYS A 98 -7.36 33.81 -49.05
N GLU A 99 -6.79 34.99 -49.25
CA GLU A 99 -5.36 35.24 -49.03
C GLU A 99 -4.97 35.22 -47.55
N TYR A 100 -5.87 35.69 -46.67
CA TYR A 100 -5.65 35.75 -45.23
C TYR A 100 -6.79 35.06 -44.47
N GLY A 101 -6.44 33.97 -43.78
CA GLY A 101 -7.29 33.32 -42.78
C GLY A 101 -6.97 33.79 -41.37
N GLY A 102 -7.96 33.74 -40.48
CA GLY A 102 -7.73 33.91 -39.05
C GLY A 102 -7.04 32.70 -38.42
N PRO A 103 -6.52 32.83 -37.18
CA PRO A 103 -5.95 31.72 -36.43
C PRO A 103 -7.01 30.64 -36.15
N ASP A 104 -6.68 29.37 -36.43
CA ASP A 104 -7.57 28.23 -36.27
C ASP A 104 -6.93 27.03 -35.53
N GLY A 105 -5.76 27.22 -34.91
CA GLY A 105 -5.17 26.24 -34.01
C GLY A 105 -5.96 26.16 -32.70
N GLY A 106 -6.47 24.96 -32.38
CA GLY A 106 -7.16 24.66 -31.13
C GLY A 106 -6.21 24.42 -29.95
N ASP A 107 -6.77 24.46 -28.74
CA ASP A 107 -6.07 24.03 -27.52
C ASP A 107 -5.91 22.50 -27.50
N GLY A 108 -4.85 22.01 -26.84
CA GLY A 108 -4.75 20.59 -26.47
C GLY A 108 -5.65 20.27 -25.28
N GLY A 109 -6.00 18.98 -25.14
CA GLY A 109 -6.78 18.48 -24.01
C GLY A 109 -5.94 18.34 -22.74
N ASP A 110 -6.59 18.36 -21.58
CA ASP A 110 -5.94 18.13 -20.29
C ASP A 110 -5.51 16.67 -20.12
N GLY A 111 -4.43 16.43 -19.37
CA GLY A 111 -3.99 15.09 -19.01
C GLY A 111 -4.87 14.43 -17.95
N GLY A 112 -5.05 13.11 -18.04
CA GLY A 112 -5.87 12.34 -17.11
C GLY A 112 -5.25 12.23 -15.71
N HIS A 113 -6.06 12.45 -14.67
CA HIS A 113 -5.65 12.29 -13.28
C HIS A 113 -5.39 10.82 -12.92
N VAL A 114 -4.50 10.59 -11.95
CA VAL A 114 -4.34 9.27 -11.30
C VAL A 114 -5.04 9.33 -9.94
N ILE A 115 -6.01 8.46 -9.72
CA ILE A 115 -6.90 8.47 -8.54
C ILE A 115 -6.79 7.12 -7.83
N LEU A 116 -6.44 7.14 -6.54
CA LEU A 116 -6.56 5.98 -5.65
C LEU A 116 -8.01 5.86 -5.18
N LYS A 117 -8.61 4.68 -5.30
CA LYS A 117 -9.98 4.42 -4.87
C LYS A 117 -10.08 3.20 -3.97
N ALA A 118 -10.70 3.35 -2.81
CA ALA A 118 -11.03 2.24 -1.92
C ALA A 118 -12.11 1.33 -2.57
N ASP A 119 -11.76 0.07 -2.80
CA ASP A 119 -12.64 -0.94 -3.39
C ASP A 119 -12.72 -2.15 -2.46
N LYS A 120 -13.94 -2.47 -1.98
CA LYS A 120 -14.18 -3.61 -1.08
C LYS A 120 -13.87 -4.98 -1.68
N HIS A 121 -13.69 -5.09 -2.99
CA HIS A 121 -13.24 -6.31 -3.66
C HIS A 121 -11.71 -6.46 -3.69
N VAL A 122 -10.93 -5.42 -3.34
CA VAL A 122 -9.47 -5.48 -3.24
C VAL A 122 -9.07 -5.64 -1.78
N ARG A 123 -8.38 -6.75 -1.47
CA ARG A 123 -8.09 -7.17 -0.09
C ARG A 123 -6.62 -6.99 0.32
N SER A 124 -5.73 -6.70 -0.62
CA SER A 124 -4.29 -6.52 -0.36
C SER A 124 -3.65 -5.63 -1.44
N LEU A 125 -2.53 -4.98 -1.13
CA LEU A 125 -1.79 -4.14 -2.08
C LEU A 125 -0.93 -4.96 -3.06
N SER A 126 -1.03 -6.29 -3.05
CA SER A 126 -0.34 -7.19 -3.98
C SER A 126 -0.78 -7.04 -5.44
N SER A 127 -2.00 -6.54 -5.69
CA SER A 127 -2.51 -6.13 -6.99
C SER A 127 -1.92 -4.81 -7.51
N VAL A 128 -1.35 -3.99 -6.61
CA VAL A 128 -0.91 -2.63 -6.93
C VAL A 128 0.48 -2.66 -7.56
N LEU A 129 0.59 -2.11 -8.77
CA LEU A 129 1.86 -2.00 -9.49
C LEU A 129 2.76 -0.95 -8.84
N SER A 130 4.08 -1.07 -9.00
CA SER A 130 5.03 -0.08 -8.44
C SER A 130 5.13 1.21 -9.24
N VAL A 131 4.53 1.27 -10.44
CA VAL A 131 4.52 2.43 -11.34
C VAL A 131 3.17 2.53 -12.03
N TYR A 132 2.57 3.71 -12.04
CA TYR A 132 1.40 4.06 -12.84
C TYR A 132 1.60 5.41 -13.53
N ARG A 133 1.03 5.55 -14.74
CA ARG A 133 1.00 6.80 -15.51
C ARG A 133 -0.42 7.04 -16.03
N GLY A 134 -0.97 8.23 -15.80
CA GLY A 134 -2.25 8.67 -16.34
C GLY A 134 -2.23 8.79 -17.87
N PHE A 135 -3.41 8.86 -18.49
CA PHE A 135 -3.52 8.99 -19.94
C PHE A 135 -3.21 10.43 -20.38
N ASP A 136 -2.29 10.61 -21.32
CA ASP A 136 -1.95 11.94 -21.85
C ASP A 136 -3.13 12.52 -22.66
N GLY A 137 -3.30 13.85 -22.62
CA GLY A 137 -4.28 14.57 -23.43
C GLY A 137 -3.83 14.71 -24.89
N GLU A 138 -4.80 14.71 -25.82
CA GLU A 138 -4.50 14.86 -27.25
C GLU A 138 -4.10 16.31 -27.59
N PRO A 139 -3.17 16.53 -28.54
CA PRO A 139 -2.83 17.88 -29.01
C PRO A 139 -4.00 18.53 -29.77
N GLY A 140 -4.02 19.86 -29.80
CA GLY A 140 -4.95 20.62 -30.61
C GLY A 140 -4.74 20.38 -32.11
N GLY A 141 -5.81 20.54 -32.89
CA GLY A 141 -5.81 20.46 -34.35
C GLY A 141 -5.99 21.83 -35.00
N SER A 142 -6.02 21.84 -36.34
CA SER A 142 -6.53 22.97 -37.13
C SER A 142 -8.06 23.00 -37.14
N LYS A 143 -8.66 23.96 -37.84
CA LYS A 143 -10.11 24.20 -37.95
C LYS A 143 -10.81 24.39 -36.60
N ASN A 144 -10.07 24.88 -35.62
CA ASN A 144 -10.49 25.07 -34.22
C ASN A 144 -10.81 23.75 -33.50
N CYS A 145 -10.22 22.63 -33.93
CA CYS A 145 -10.38 21.35 -33.26
C CYS A 145 -9.59 21.34 -31.95
N TYR A 146 -10.31 21.31 -30.82
CA TYR A 146 -9.72 21.06 -29.51
C TYR A 146 -9.28 19.60 -29.38
N GLY A 147 -8.17 19.34 -28.69
CA GLY A 147 -7.74 17.99 -28.35
C GLY A 147 -8.63 17.38 -27.27
N ARG A 148 -8.82 16.06 -27.29
CA ARG A 148 -9.57 15.33 -26.24
C ARG A 148 -8.74 15.25 -24.95
N ASN A 149 -9.39 15.46 -23.80
CA ASN A 149 -8.80 15.21 -22.48
C ASN A 149 -8.52 13.71 -22.27
N GLY A 150 -7.42 13.41 -21.57
CA GLY A 150 -7.06 12.06 -21.17
C GLY A 150 -8.03 11.48 -20.12
N ASP A 151 -8.39 10.21 -20.27
CA ASP A 151 -9.29 9.53 -19.32
C ASP A 151 -8.60 9.35 -17.95
N CYS A 152 -9.36 9.39 -16.85
CA CYS A 152 -8.79 9.22 -15.50
C CYS A 152 -8.40 7.76 -15.20
N LEU A 153 -7.23 7.57 -14.58
CA LEU A 153 -6.72 6.26 -14.18
C LEU A 153 -7.04 5.95 -12.72
N TYR A 154 -7.96 5.01 -12.50
CA TYR A 154 -8.35 4.55 -11.17
C TYR A 154 -7.49 3.36 -10.70
N ILE A 155 -6.68 3.58 -9.66
CA ILE A 155 -5.94 2.56 -8.93
C ILE A 155 -6.81 2.07 -7.77
N ARG A 156 -7.30 0.83 -7.84
CA ARG A 156 -8.09 0.21 -6.76
C ARG A 156 -7.17 -0.23 -5.62
N VAL A 157 -7.51 0.16 -4.40
CA VAL A 157 -6.83 -0.24 -3.16
C VAL A 157 -7.84 -0.75 -2.13
N PRO A 158 -7.42 -1.52 -1.11
CA PRO A 158 -8.31 -1.92 -0.03
C PRO A 158 -8.84 -0.73 0.80
N PRO A 159 -10.04 -0.82 1.39
CA PRO A 159 -10.43 0.08 2.47
C PRO A 159 -9.49 -0.09 3.68
N GLY A 160 -9.24 1.00 4.41
CA GLY A 160 -8.23 1.06 5.46
C GLY A 160 -6.80 1.29 4.95
N THR A 161 -6.63 1.80 3.73
CA THR A 161 -5.30 2.15 3.17
C THR A 161 -4.93 3.59 3.55
N LEU A 162 -3.88 3.74 4.35
CA LEU A 162 -3.18 5.01 4.53
C LEU A 162 -2.32 5.31 3.30
N VAL A 163 -2.38 6.55 2.82
CA VAL A 163 -1.49 7.08 1.79
C VAL A 163 -0.51 8.02 2.45
N LYS A 164 0.78 7.73 2.32
CA LYS A 164 1.87 8.57 2.83
C LYS A 164 2.75 9.14 1.73
N GLU A 165 3.32 10.30 1.99
CA GLU A 165 4.39 10.92 1.20
C GLU A 165 5.44 11.43 2.19
N GLU A 166 6.72 11.14 1.94
CA GLU A 166 7.86 11.53 2.80
C GLU A 166 7.70 11.22 4.32
N ASN A 167 6.94 10.16 4.64
CA ASN A 167 6.47 9.69 5.95
C ASN A 167 5.29 10.43 6.58
N GLU A 168 4.84 11.57 6.03
CA GLU A 168 3.59 12.22 6.44
C GLU A 168 2.37 11.50 5.84
N ILE A 169 1.24 11.50 6.55
CA ILE A 169 -0.02 10.90 6.08
C ILE A 169 -0.78 11.95 5.27
N VAL A 170 -0.86 11.76 3.95
CA VAL A 170 -1.51 12.69 3.02
C VAL A 170 -2.97 12.34 2.72
N ALA A 171 -3.37 11.07 2.92
CA ALA A 171 -4.76 10.64 2.88
C ALA A 171 -5.00 9.34 3.68
N ASP A 172 -6.26 9.10 4.01
CA ASP A 172 -6.73 7.95 4.77
C ASP A 172 -8.00 7.39 4.11
N LEU A 173 -7.83 6.35 3.28
CA LEU A 173 -8.90 5.73 2.50
C LEU A 173 -9.58 4.64 3.34
N SER A 174 -10.33 5.07 4.35
CA SER A 174 -10.89 4.20 5.39
C SER A 174 -12.24 3.57 5.04
N GLN A 175 -13.08 4.21 4.22
CA GLN A 175 -14.39 3.68 3.81
C GLN A 175 -14.38 3.17 2.36
N PRO A 176 -15.18 2.14 2.02
CA PRO A 176 -15.35 1.70 0.65
C PRO A 176 -15.94 2.82 -0.23
N GLY A 177 -15.27 3.14 -1.33
CA GLY A 177 -15.65 4.23 -2.23
C GLY A 177 -14.87 5.53 -2.03
N ASP A 178 -14.09 5.69 -0.95
CA ASP A 178 -13.19 6.83 -0.76
C ASP A 178 -12.25 7.01 -1.97
N GLU A 179 -12.08 8.24 -2.45
CA GLU A 179 -11.20 8.59 -3.57
C GLU A 179 -10.17 9.65 -3.15
N TYR A 180 -8.91 9.46 -3.55
CA TYR A 180 -7.83 10.42 -3.38
C TYR A 180 -7.08 10.63 -4.69
N ILE A 181 -6.88 11.89 -5.09
CA ILE A 181 -6.10 12.23 -6.28
C ILE A 181 -4.62 12.02 -5.96
N ALA A 182 -4.08 10.89 -6.44
CA ALA A 182 -2.70 10.49 -6.24
C ALA A 182 -1.73 11.40 -7.01
N ALA A 183 -2.07 11.74 -8.25
CA ALA A 183 -1.34 12.70 -9.07
C ALA A 183 -2.28 13.48 -10.00
N LEU A 184 -2.07 14.80 -10.09
CA LEU A 184 -2.75 15.67 -11.03
C LEU A 184 -2.21 15.48 -12.46
N GLY A 185 -3.12 15.45 -13.45
CA GLY A 185 -2.72 15.58 -14.85
C GLY A 185 -2.33 17.03 -15.19
N GLY A 186 -1.50 17.20 -16.21
CA GLY A 186 -1.05 18.50 -16.69
C GLY A 186 -2.13 19.20 -17.54
N ALA A 187 -2.26 20.51 -17.39
CA ALA A 187 -3.23 21.31 -18.15
C ALA A 187 -2.90 21.36 -19.66
N GLY A 188 -3.95 21.39 -20.48
CA GLY A 188 -3.87 21.50 -21.93
C GLY A 188 -3.26 22.82 -22.43
N GLY A 189 -2.33 22.72 -23.37
CA GLY A 189 -1.65 23.86 -23.99
C GLY A 189 -2.58 24.68 -24.88
N LYS A 190 -2.37 25.99 -24.94
CA LYS A 190 -3.26 26.93 -25.62
C LYS A 190 -2.88 27.14 -27.07
N GLY A 191 -3.86 26.97 -27.95
CA GLY A 191 -3.69 27.17 -29.40
C GLY A 191 -3.59 28.65 -29.74
N ASN A 192 -3.11 28.98 -30.94
CA ASN A 192 -2.89 30.38 -31.29
C ASN A 192 -4.17 31.22 -31.31
N ARG A 193 -5.33 30.60 -31.58
CA ARG A 193 -6.64 31.23 -31.46
C ARG A 193 -6.97 31.73 -30.04
N PHE A 194 -6.41 31.13 -28.98
CA PHE A 194 -6.58 31.62 -27.60
C PHE A 194 -5.93 32.99 -27.38
N PHE A 195 -4.85 33.30 -28.12
CA PHE A 195 -4.11 34.55 -28.05
C PHE A 195 -4.60 35.62 -29.05
N LEU A 196 -5.80 35.43 -29.63
CA LEU A 196 -6.42 36.38 -30.55
C LEU A 196 -6.91 37.63 -29.78
N ALA A 197 -6.33 38.78 -30.08
CA ALA A 197 -6.63 40.04 -29.42
C ALA A 197 -6.99 41.14 -30.45
N ASN A 198 -7.21 42.38 -29.98
CA ASN A 198 -7.58 43.51 -30.85
C ASN A 198 -6.38 44.16 -31.54
N ASP A 199 -5.25 44.19 -30.84
CA ASP A 199 -3.91 44.56 -31.28
C ASP A 199 -3.25 43.43 -32.10
N ASN A 200 -3.35 42.17 -31.66
CA ASN A 200 -2.82 41.01 -32.39
C ASN A 200 -3.93 40.16 -33.03
N ARG A 201 -4.18 40.39 -34.32
CA ARG A 201 -5.15 39.64 -35.15
C ARG A 201 -4.62 38.33 -35.75
N ALA A 202 -3.31 38.12 -35.76
CA ALA A 202 -2.66 36.96 -36.35
C ALA A 202 -1.60 36.35 -35.40
N PRO A 203 -2.00 35.93 -34.19
CA PRO A 203 -1.08 35.30 -33.23
C PRO A 203 -0.45 34.03 -33.84
N VAL A 204 0.86 33.92 -33.73
CA VAL A 204 1.63 32.69 -34.01
C VAL A 204 1.98 31.92 -32.74
N THR A 205 1.81 32.53 -31.57
CA THR A 205 2.09 31.97 -30.25
C THR A 205 1.13 30.84 -29.91
N CYS A 206 1.64 29.70 -29.48
CA CYS A 206 0.91 28.64 -28.80
C CYS A 206 1.70 28.19 -27.57
N THR A 207 1.04 27.65 -26.53
CA THR A 207 1.76 27.05 -25.40
C THR A 207 1.77 25.52 -25.48
N PRO A 208 2.87 24.86 -25.05
CA PRO A 208 2.88 23.42 -24.86
C PRO A 208 1.92 23.01 -23.73
N GLY A 209 1.52 21.75 -23.72
CA GLY A 209 0.83 21.18 -22.58
C GLY A 209 1.75 21.06 -21.37
N GLN A 210 1.19 21.17 -20.17
CA GLN A 210 1.97 21.00 -18.94
C GLN A 210 2.26 19.52 -18.70
N GLN A 211 3.37 19.22 -18.02
CA GLN A 211 3.68 17.85 -17.61
C GLN A 211 2.73 17.41 -16.48
N GLY A 212 2.43 16.11 -16.44
CA GLY A 212 1.70 15.51 -15.33
C GLY A 212 2.52 15.55 -14.04
N GLN A 213 1.85 15.67 -12.89
CA GLN A 213 2.51 15.66 -11.58
C GLN A 213 3.16 14.29 -11.31
N GLU A 214 4.39 14.27 -10.82
CA GLU A 214 5.08 13.05 -10.39
C GLU A 214 5.18 12.99 -8.86
N ARG A 215 4.79 11.87 -8.25
CA ARG A 215 4.83 11.65 -6.80
C ARG A 215 5.26 10.22 -6.43
N VAL A 216 5.87 10.08 -5.25
CA VAL A 216 6.29 8.79 -4.68
C VAL A 216 5.43 8.53 -3.43
N LEU A 217 4.39 7.73 -3.60
CA LEU A 217 3.46 7.41 -2.51
C LEU A 217 3.83 6.08 -1.85
N TYR A 218 3.66 6.03 -0.54
CA TYR A 218 3.79 4.83 0.28
C TYR A 218 2.40 4.46 0.80
N LEU A 219 1.85 3.38 0.27
CA LEU A 219 0.56 2.84 0.69
C LEU A 219 0.77 1.85 1.83
N GLU A 220 0.03 2.00 2.92
CA GLU A 220 0.07 1.12 4.11
C GLU A 220 -1.34 0.71 4.54
N LEU A 221 -1.57 -0.60 4.73
CA LEU A 221 -2.80 -1.13 5.31
C LEU A 221 -2.83 -0.94 6.84
N LYS A 222 -3.91 -0.37 7.38
CA LYS A 222 -4.11 -0.19 8.85
C LYS A 222 -4.25 -1.50 9.61
N THR A 223 -4.92 -2.49 9.02
CA THR A 223 -5.31 -3.75 9.67
C THR A 223 -4.33 -4.86 9.34
N MET A 224 -3.74 -5.50 10.34
CA MET A 224 -2.76 -6.58 10.12
C MET A 224 -3.42 -7.97 10.07
N ALA A 225 -4.48 -8.18 10.84
CA ALA A 225 -5.23 -9.43 10.95
C ALA A 225 -6.60 -9.16 11.58
N HIS A 226 -7.54 -10.11 11.44
CA HIS A 226 -8.76 -10.11 12.24
C HIS A 226 -8.47 -10.59 13.66
N ALA A 227 -7.74 -11.71 13.76
CA ALA A 227 -7.46 -12.40 15.01
C ALA A 227 -5.99 -12.21 15.45
N GLY A 228 -5.78 -11.78 16.70
CA GLY A 228 -4.46 -11.72 17.33
C GLY A 228 -4.23 -12.89 18.28
N MET A 229 -3.22 -13.74 18.03
CA MET A 229 -2.88 -14.84 18.93
C MET A 229 -2.01 -14.33 20.08
N VAL A 230 -2.57 -14.33 21.28
CA VAL A 230 -1.97 -13.78 22.50
C VAL A 230 -1.64 -14.92 23.46
N GLY A 231 -0.46 -14.91 24.05
CA GLY A 231 -0.01 -15.99 24.94
C GLY A 231 1.48 -15.96 25.21
N PHE A 232 1.93 -16.71 26.20
CA PHE A 232 3.34 -16.77 26.60
C PHE A 232 4.26 -17.32 25.48
N PRO A 233 5.59 -17.12 25.58
CA PRO A 233 6.57 -17.92 24.87
C PRO A 233 6.31 -19.43 25.09
N ASN A 234 6.61 -20.26 24.10
CA ASN A 234 6.46 -21.73 24.13
C ASN A 234 5.03 -22.29 24.36
N ALA A 235 4.00 -21.44 24.45
CA ALA A 235 2.58 -21.85 24.41
C ALA A 235 2.13 -22.41 23.03
N GLY A 236 3.03 -22.44 22.03
CA GLY A 236 2.81 -23.11 20.74
C GLY A 236 2.10 -22.27 19.67
N LYS A 237 1.89 -20.97 19.87
CA LYS A 237 1.20 -20.05 18.93
C LYS A 237 1.68 -20.18 17.47
N SER A 238 2.99 -20.12 17.23
CA SER A 238 3.59 -20.24 15.89
C SER A 238 3.40 -21.62 15.25
N SER A 239 3.17 -22.67 16.05
CA SER A 239 2.81 -24.00 15.55
C SER A 239 1.33 -24.06 15.22
N LEU A 240 0.47 -23.51 16.10
CA LEU A 240 -0.97 -23.45 15.88
C LEU A 240 -1.32 -22.63 14.64
N LEU A 241 -0.65 -21.48 14.42
CA LEU A 241 -0.80 -20.69 13.19
C LEU A 241 -0.43 -21.48 11.94
N ARG A 242 0.61 -22.32 11.99
CA ARG A 242 0.99 -23.20 10.87
C ARG A 242 0.02 -24.36 10.65
N ALA A 243 -0.75 -24.73 11.68
CA ALA A 243 -1.72 -25.82 11.60
C ALA A 243 -3.09 -25.34 11.07
N ILE A 244 -3.53 -24.12 11.41
CA ILE A 244 -4.77 -23.53 10.88
C ILE A 244 -4.62 -22.84 9.52
N SER A 245 -3.40 -22.45 9.14
CA SER A 245 -3.11 -21.75 7.88
C SER A 245 -2.75 -22.74 6.77
N ASN A 246 -3.62 -22.88 5.76
CA ASN A 246 -3.38 -23.72 4.58
C ASN A 246 -2.17 -23.27 3.72
N ALA A 247 -1.60 -22.10 4.02
CA ALA A 247 -0.34 -21.62 3.46
C ALA A 247 0.72 -21.48 4.55
N LYS A 248 2.00 -21.61 4.21
CA LYS A 248 3.11 -21.24 5.11
C LYS A 248 2.92 -19.78 5.56
N PRO A 249 2.81 -19.49 6.88
CA PRO A 249 2.60 -18.13 7.37
C PRO A 249 3.65 -17.16 6.83
N ALA A 250 3.18 -16.00 6.37
CA ALA A 250 4.04 -14.95 5.85
C ALA A 250 4.68 -14.16 7.00
N VAL A 251 5.96 -13.84 6.87
CA VAL A 251 6.66 -12.94 7.79
C VAL A 251 6.28 -11.50 7.39
N ALA A 252 5.47 -10.84 8.20
CA ALA A 252 4.97 -9.49 7.89
C ALA A 252 5.91 -8.45 8.51
N SER A 253 6.67 -7.75 7.66
CA SER A 253 7.61 -6.71 8.09
C SER A 253 6.93 -5.34 8.11
N TYR A 254 6.66 -4.82 9.30
CA TYR A 254 6.08 -3.49 9.50
C TYR A 254 7.16 -2.48 9.93
N PRO A 255 7.10 -1.21 9.53
CA PRO A 255 8.13 -0.20 9.86
C PRO A 255 8.22 0.15 11.35
N PHE A 256 7.37 -0.43 12.20
CA PHE A 256 7.31 -0.22 13.65
C PHE A 256 7.51 -1.53 14.46
N THR A 257 7.82 -2.66 13.81
CA THR A 257 8.10 -3.94 14.48
C THR A 257 9.60 -4.19 14.63
N THR A 258 10.07 -4.49 15.85
CA THR A 258 11.41 -5.04 16.09
C THR A 258 11.47 -6.55 15.85
N LEU A 259 10.36 -7.28 16.04
CA LEU A 259 10.17 -8.64 15.52
C LEU A 259 8.94 -8.68 14.61
N ASN A 260 9.13 -9.17 13.39
CA ASN A 260 8.06 -9.32 12.39
C ASN A 260 7.05 -10.41 12.85
N PRO A 261 5.78 -10.08 13.13
CA PRO A 261 4.76 -11.09 13.41
C PRO A 261 4.55 -11.98 12.18
N HIS A 262 4.05 -13.18 12.41
CA HIS A 262 3.71 -14.10 11.33
C HIS A 262 2.20 -14.05 11.08
N VAL A 263 1.78 -13.85 9.82
CA VAL A 263 0.37 -13.83 9.43
C VAL A 263 0.04 -15.08 8.64
N GLY A 264 -0.94 -15.85 9.10
CA GLY A 264 -1.52 -16.98 8.39
C GLY A 264 -2.92 -16.63 7.89
N ILE A 265 -3.36 -17.32 6.84
CA ILE A 265 -4.69 -17.14 6.26
C ILE A 265 -5.45 -18.45 6.40
N VAL A 266 -6.53 -18.38 7.19
CA VAL A 266 -7.54 -19.42 7.29
C VAL A 266 -8.51 -19.23 6.12
N HIS A 267 -8.90 -20.32 5.45
CA HIS A 267 -9.86 -20.30 4.37
C HIS A 267 -11.08 -21.13 4.76
N TYR A 268 -12.27 -20.57 4.56
CA TYR A 268 -13.55 -21.24 4.80
C TYR A 268 -14.29 -21.54 3.49
N GLU A 269 -15.29 -22.41 3.59
CA GLU A 269 -16.25 -22.62 2.50
C GLU A 269 -17.01 -21.30 2.20
N GLY A 270 -17.36 -21.08 0.93
CA GLY A 270 -17.99 -19.82 0.50
C GLY A 270 -17.02 -18.66 0.21
N TYR A 271 -15.72 -18.91 0.07
CA TYR A 271 -14.67 -17.92 -0.24
C TYR A 271 -14.39 -16.86 0.84
N GLN A 272 -14.97 -16.99 2.04
CA GLN A 272 -14.54 -16.25 3.23
C GLN A 272 -13.09 -16.64 3.59
N GLN A 273 -12.26 -15.64 3.90
CA GLN A 273 -10.93 -15.85 4.46
C GLN A 273 -10.82 -15.08 5.78
N VAL A 274 -10.01 -15.56 6.71
CA VAL A 274 -9.71 -14.87 7.96
C VAL A 274 -8.21 -14.86 8.20
N ALA A 275 -7.66 -13.66 8.36
CA ALA A 275 -6.25 -13.50 8.71
C ALA A 275 -6.05 -13.58 10.22
N VAL A 276 -5.05 -14.36 10.60
CA VAL A 276 -4.65 -14.61 11.98
C VAL A 276 -3.18 -14.23 12.13
N ALA A 277 -2.85 -13.41 13.11
CA ALA A 277 -1.47 -13.01 13.42
C ALA A 277 -0.96 -13.75 14.67
N ASP A 278 0.18 -14.45 14.55
CA ASP A 278 0.98 -14.85 15.70
C ASP A 278 1.78 -13.65 16.20
N ILE A 279 1.36 -13.13 17.35
CA ILE A 279 1.96 -11.97 18.00
C ILE A 279 3.04 -12.48 18.97
N PRO A 280 4.30 -12.01 18.88
CA PRO A 280 5.38 -12.48 19.75
C PRO A 280 5.00 -12.43 21.24
N GLY A 281 5.37 -13.49 21.98
CA GLY A 281 4.72 -13.82 23.24
C GLY A 281 4.89 -12.77 24.35
N ILE A 282 3.77 -12.42 24.99
CA ILE A 282 3.75 -11.57 26.18
C ILE A 282 4.51 -12.26 27.31
N ILE A 283 5.26 -11.47 28.07
CA ILE A 283 5.93 -11.86 29.33
C ILE A 283 5.38 -11.02 30.48
N ARG A 284 5.46 -11.52 31.72
CA ARG A 284 5.07 -10.75 32.92
C ARG A 284 5.87 -9.43 32.98
N GLY A 285 5.17 -8.31 33.13
CA GLY A 285 5.74 -6.95 33.10
C GLY A 285 5.90 -6.32 31.71
N ALA A 286 5.25 -6.84 30.66
CA ALA A 286 5.23 -6.23 29.33
C ALA A 286 4.63 -4.82 29.34
N HIS A 287 3.58 -4.57 30.14
CA HIS A 287 3.02 -3.22 30.36
C HIS A 287 4.02 -2.24 31.01
N GLN A 288 5.07 -2.74 31.67
CA GLN A 288 6.17 -1.95 32.23
C GLN A 288 7.33 -1.77 31.25
N ASN A 289 7.08 -2.05 29.97
CA ASN A 289 8.05 -2.09 28.88
C ASN A 289 9.26 -3.01 29.12
N ARG A 290 9.12 -4.05 29.97
CA ARG A 290 10.16 -5.07 30.13
C ARG A 290 10.25 -5.91 28.85
N GLY A 291 11.47 -6.10 28.35
CA GLY A 291 11.70 -6.77 27.07
C GLY A 291 11.27 -5.89 25.89
N LEU A 292 10.18 -6.28 25.22
CA LEU A 292 9.70 -5.68 23.96
C LEU A 292 8.22 -5.23 24.07
N GLY A 293 7.73 -5.04 25.29
CA GLY A 293 6.30 -4.97 25.63
C GLY A 293 5.46 -4.00 24.79
N PHE A 294 5.70 -2.70 24.90
CA PHE A 294 4.88 -1.70 24.20
C PHE A 294 4.91 -1.85 22.67
N ALA A 295 6.01 -2.37 22.11
CA ALA A 295 6.07 -2.66 20.69
C ALA A 295 5.07 -3.77 20.30
N PHE A 296 4.92 -4.84 21.08
CA PHE A 296 3.96 -5.91 20.75
C PHE A 296 2.51 -5.58 21.11
N LEU A 297 2.27 -4.87 22.21
CA LEU A 297 0.92 -4.49 22.63
C LEU A 297 0.23 -3.62 21.55
N ARG A 298 0.99 -2.73 20.89
CA ARG A 298 0.55 -1.97 19.69
C ARG A 298 0.18 -2.81 18.46
N HIS A 299 0.56 -4.08 18.42
CA HIS A 299 0.14 -5.02 17.36
C HIS A 299 -1.14 -5.77 17.74
N ILE A 300 -1.45 -5.88 19.03
CA ILE A 300 -2.70 -6.41 19.55
C ILE A 300 -3.83 -5.38 19.34
N GLU A 301 -3.55 -4.08 19.52
CA GLU A 301 -4.46 -2.96 19.18
C GLU A 301 -5.10 -3.10 17.78
N ARG A 302 -4.33 -3.61 16.80
CA ARG A 302 -4.73 -3.70 15.38
C ARG A 302 -5.50 -4.98 15.03
N CYS A 303 -5.75 -5.86 16.00
CA CYS A 303 -6.57 -7.05 15.86
C CYS A 303 -8.00 -6.77 16.38
N ARG A 304 -9.02 -7.30 15.69
CA ARG A 304 -10.43 -7.08 16.03
C ARG A 304 -10.87 -8.00 17.18
N PHE A 305 -10.40 -9.24 17.18
CA PHE A 305 -10.64 -10.23 18.24
C PHE A 305 -9.34 -10.96 18.63
N LEU A 306 -9.32 -11.56 19.82
CA LEU A 306 -8.12 -12.14 20.43
C LEU A 306 -8.25 -13.65 20.65
N LEU A 307 -7.15 -14.38 20.46
CA LEU A 307 -7.08 -15.82 20.69
C LEU A 307 -6.06 -16.08 21.80
N PHE A 308 -6.54 -16.30 23.03
CA PHE A 308 -5.69 -16.55 24.20
C PHE A 308 -5.19 -18.00 24.18
N VAL A 309 -3.93 -18.21 23.79
CA VAL A 309 -3.28 -19.52 23.74
C VAL A 309 -2.58 -19.81 25.06
N VAL A 310 -3.18 -20.73 25.82
CA VAL A 310 -2.75 -21.19 27.15
C VAL A 310 -2.07 -22.56 27.05
N ASP A 311 -1.04 -22.80 27.86
CA ASP A 311 -0.24 -24.03 27.82
C ASP A 311 -0.69 -25.05 28.88
N LEU A 312 -1.42 -26.09 28.49
CA LEU A 312 -2.00 -27.05 29.42
C LEU A 312 -0.99 -27.99 30.10
N SER A 313 0.26 -28.03 29.65
CA SER A 313 1.33 -28.80 30.31
C SER A 313 1.90 -28.13 31.56
N VAL A 314 1.62 -26.84 31.77
CA VAL A 314 2.06 -26.09 32.96
C VAL A 314 1.15 -26.41 34.15
N ALA A 315 1.70 -26.42 35.36
CA ALA A 315 0.98 -26.84 36.57
C ALA A 315 -0.23 -25.95 36.92
N GLU A 316 -0.22 -24.67 36.54
CA GLU A 316 -1.27 -23.70 36.85
C GLU A 316 -1.70 -22.86 35.63
N PRO A 317 -2.40 -23.43 34.63
CA PRO A 317 -2.70 -22.71 33.38
C PRO A 317 -3.64 -21.51 33.55
N TRP A 318 -4.44 -21.47 34.62
CA TRP A 318 -5.27 -20.31 34.98
C TRP A 318 -4.44 -19.04 35.21
N THR A 319 -3.30 -19.16 35.91
CA THR A 319 -2.41 -18.02 36.17
C THR A 319 -1.90 -17.39 34.86
N GLN A 320 -1.70 -18.20 33.81
CA GLN A 320 -1.29 -17.67 32.51
C GLN A 320 -2.37 -16.79 31.89
N LEU A 321 -3.64 -17.20 31.97
CA LEU A 321 -4.74 -16.40 31.41
C LEU A 321 -4.97 -15.13 32.24
N GLU A 322 -4.88 -15.23 33.56
CA GLU A 322 -4.96 -14.10 34.50
C GLU A 322 -3.84 -13.08 34.23
N ASP A 323 -2.58 -13.52 34.10
CA ASP A 323 -1.45 -12.69 33.69
C ASP A 323 -1.72 -11.98 32.35
N LEU A 324 -2.16 -12.72 31.33
CA LEU A 324 -2.34 -12.18 29.99
C LEU A 324 -3.46 -11.15 29.94
N LYS A 325 -4.58 -11.37 30.64
CA LYS A 325 -5.65 -10.37 30.76
C LYS A 325 -5.18 -9.14 31.54
N TYR A 326 -4.42 -9.33 32.63
CA TYR A 326 -3.85 -8.23 33.42
C TYR A 326 -2.84 -7.38 32.62
N GLU A 327 -1.93 -8.00 31.87
CA GLU A 327 -0.93 -7.29 31.04
C GLU A 327 -1.57 -6.46 29.91
N LEU A 328 -2.70 -6.93 29.35
CA LEU A 328 -3.48 -6.16 28.36
C LEU A 328 -4.20 -4.98 29.01
N GLU A 329 -4.92 -5.21 30.11
CA GLU A 329 -5.71 -4.17 30.79
C GLU A 329 -4.82 -3.10 31.46
N LYS A 330 -3.57 -3.43 31.79
CA LYS A 330 -2.54 -2.46 32.23
C LYS A 330 -1.85 -1.69 31.10
N TYR A 331 -2.14 -2.03 29.84
CA TYR A 331 -1.67 -1.29 28.68
C TYR A 331 -2.74 -0.36 28.10
N GLU A 332 -3.94 -0.89 27.84
CA GLU A 332 -5.11 -0.15 27.35
C GLU A 332 -6.36 -0.69 28.08
N GLU A 333 -7.10 0.19 28.75
CA GLU A 333 -8.33 -0.18 29.47
C GLU A 333 -9.40 -0.65 28.47
N GLY A 334 -10.04 -1.79 28.74
CA GLY A 334 -10.94 -2.46 27.81
C GLY A 334 -10.27 -3.38 26.77
N LEU A 335 -8.93 -3.41 26.66
CA LEU A 335 -8.24 -4.27 25.69
C LEU A 335 -8.44 -5.76 25.99
N SER A 336 -8.58 -6.16 27.26
CA SER A 336 -8.91 -7.53 27.63
C SER A 336 -10.38 -7.91 27.39
N GLN A 337 -11.25 -6.91 27.18
CA GLN A 337 -12.70 -7.06 27.01
C GLN A 337 -13.12 -7.22 25.54
N ARG A 338 -12.20 -7.08 24.57
CA ARG A 338 -12.45 -7.36 23.15
C ARG A 338 -12.93 -8.82 22.97
N PRO A 339 -13.74 -9.14 21.95
CA PRO A 339 -14.20 -10.51 21.70
C PRO A 339 -13.01 -11.48 21.64
N HIS A 340 -13.10 -12.61 22.35
CA HIS A 340 -11.97 -13.52 22.49
C HIS A 340 -12.35 -14.98 22.73
N ALA A 341 -11.56 -15.88 22.14
CA ALA A 341 -11.56 -17.30 22.46
C ALA A 341 -10.40 -17.66 23.38
N ILE A 342 -10.58 -18.70 24.20
CA ILE A 342 -9.53 -19.27 25.06
C ILE A 342 -9.20 -20.66 24.53
N ILE A 343 -7.91 -20.89 24.25
CA ILE A 343 -7.39 -22.07 23.58
C ILE A 343 -6.44 -22.79 24.54
N GLY A 344 -6.81 -23.99 24.99
CA GLY A 344 -5.95 -24.86 25.77
C GLY A 344 -5.12 -25.75 24.84
N ASN A 345 -3.86 -25.39 24.61
CA ASN A 345 -2.97 -26.12 23.71
C ASN A 345 -2.20 -27.24 24.44
N LYS A 346 -1.68 -28.21 23.67
CA LYS A 346 -0.89 -29.38 24.07
C LYS A 346 -1.66 -30.48 24.82
N ILE A 347 -2.87 -30.82 24.35
CA ILE A 347 -3.66 -31.94 24.90
C ILE A 347 -3.02 -33.33 24.71
N ASP A 348 -2.03 -33.43 23.82
CA ASP A 348 -1.18 -34.61 23.62
C ASP A 348 -0.35 -34.99 24.86
N LEU A 349 -0.04 -34.02 25.73
CA LEU A 349 0.73 -34.26 26.95
C LEU A 349 -0.17 -34.73 28.10
N PRO A 350 0.21 -35.77 28.87
CA PRO A 350 -0.68 -36.40 29.87
C PRO A 350 -1.10 -35.47 31.02
N GLN A 351 -0.30 -34.44 31.32
CA GLN A 351 -0.60 -33.41 32.32
C GLN A 351 -1.87 -32.61 31.96
N SER A 352 -2.12 -32.37 30.67
CA SER A 352 -3.27 -31.59 30.19
C SER A 352 -4.62 -32.19 30.62
N LYS A 353 -4.71 -33.52 30.74
CA LYS A 353 -5.93 -34.25 31.09
C LYS A 353 -6.37 -34.01 32.54
N VAL A 354 -5.44 -33.62 33.42
CA VAL A 354 -5.73 -33.19 34.80
C VAL A 354 -6.02 -31.69 34.84
N ASN A 355 -5.28 -30.90 34.07
CA ASN A 355 -5.31 -29.45 34.13
C ASN A 355 -6.50 -28.82 33.38
N PHE A 356 -6.96 -29.41 32.26
CA PHE A 356 -8.07 -28.89 31.47
C PHE A 356 -9.40 -28.85 32.23
N PRO A 357 -9.84 -29.90 32.95
CA PRO A 357 -11.04 -29.83 33.79
C PRO A 357 -10.95 -28.76 34.88
N GLN A 358 -9.76 -28.55 35.46
CA GLN A 358 -9.54 -27.50 36.48
C GLN A 358 -9.60 -26.09 35.89
N LEU A 359 -9.06 -25.90 34.67
CA LEU A 359 -9.14 -24.64 33.95
C LEU A 359 -10.59 -24.33 33.55
N GLN A 360 -11.31 -25.30 32.99
CA GLN A 360 -12.70 -25.13 32.58
C GLN A 360 -13.67 -24.97 33.77
N ALA A 361 -13.36 -25.54 34.93
CA ALA A 361 -14.15 -25.34 36.15
C ALA A 361 -13.91 -23.97 36.85
N ARG A 362 -12.82 -23.28 36.52
CA ARG A 362 -12.52 -21.90 37.01
C ARG A 362 -12.98 -20.81 36.05
N LEU A 363 -13.39 -21.16 34.84
CA LEU A 363 -13.76 -20.21 33.78
C LEU A 363 -15.20 -20.43 33.33
N GLU A 364 -16.02 -19.40 33.46
CA GLU A 364 -17.39 -19.36 32.94
C GLU A 364 -17.43 -19.32 31.39
N GLN A 365 -16.28 -19.12 30.75
CA GLN A 365 -16.10 -19.08 29.30
C GLN A 365 -15.70 -20.47 28.75
N LYS A 366 -16.15 -20.80 27.53
CA LYS A 366 -15.72 -22.01 26.82
C LYS A 366 -14.21 -21.97 26.52
N VAL A 367 -13.48 -22.99 26.95
CA VAL A 367 -12.10 -23.24 26.55
C VAL A 367 -12.09 -24.31 25.47
N ILE A 368 -11.37 -24.07 24.36
CA ILE A 368 -11.21 -25.05 23.27
C ILE A 368 -9.92 -25.86 23.52
N PRO A 369 -10.01 -27.16 23.86
CA PRO A 369 -8.84 -28.04 24.03
C PRO A 369 -8.33 -28.52 22.67
N LEU A 370 -7.06 -28.32 22.33
CA LEU A 370 -6.48 -28.78 21.06
C LEU A 370 -4.99 -29.12 21.16
N SER A 371 -4.46 -29.79 20.12
CA SER A 371 -3.01 -29.92 19.93
C SER A 371 -2.56 -29.36 18.59
N ALA A 372 -1.78 -28.29 18.67
CA ALA A 372 -1.06 -27.70 17.53
C ALA A 372 0.04 -28.60 16.93
N LEU A 373 0.31 -29.78 17.53
CA LEU A 373 1.34 -30.72 17.07
C LEU A 373 0.73 -31.95 16.36
N THR A 374 -0.34 -32.52 16.90
CA THR A 374 -1.03 -33.68 16.28
C THR A 374 -2.14 -33.26 15.31
N GLY A 375 -2.63 -32.02 15.40
CA GLY A 375 -3.81 -31.55 14.66
C GLY A 375 -5.14 -31.87 15.35
N GLU A 376 -5.10 -32.47 16.54
CA GLU A 376 -6.30 -32.86 17.30
C GLU A 376 -7.14 -31.64 17.70
N ASN A 377 -8.44 -31.71 17.38
CA ASN A 377 -9.47 -30.70 17.62
C ASN A 377 -9.22 -29.29 17.04
N LEU A 378 -8.53 -29.19 15.91
CA LEU A 378 -8.42 -27.92 15.16
C LEU A 378 -9.76 -27.47 14.56
N GLU A 379 -10.66 -28.39 14.23
CA GLU A 379 -11.95 -28.09 13.59
C GLU A 379 -12.87 -27.28 14.49
N GLU A 380 -12.90 -27.54 15.81
CA GLU A 380 -13.66 -26.73 16.76
C GLU A 380 -13.11 -25.30 16.88
N LEU A 381 -11.79 -25.11 16.83
CA LEU A 381 -11.19 -23.77 16.76
C LEU A 381 -11.59 -23.06 15.47
N LEU A 382 -11.56 -23.73 14.31
CA LEU A 382 -11.95 -23.14 13.04
C LEU A 382 -13.43 -22.73 13.03
N LEU A 383 -14.32 -23.56 13.57
CA LEU A 383 -15.74 -23.22 13.72
C LEU A 383 -15.92 -21.97 14.60
N HIS A 384 -15.33 -21.95 15.79
CA HIS A 384 -15.52 -20.85 16.75
C HIS A 384 -14.82 -19.55 16.31
N LEU A 385 -13.72 -19.65 15.55
CA LEU A 385 -13.05 -18.51 14.93
C LEU A 385 -13.91 -17.91 13.81
N LYS A 386 -14.71 -18.73 13.11
CA LYS A 386 -15.77 -18.24 12.21
C LYS A 386 -16.94 -17.61 12.97
N GLU A 387 -17.41 -18.20 14.07
CA GLU A 387 -18.47 -17.61 14.91
C GLU A 387 -18.08 -16.19 15.38
N LEU A 388 -16.90 -16.02 15.99
CA LEU A 388 -16.38 -14.70 16.41
C LEU A 388 -16.22 -13.71 15.24
N TYR A 389 -15.99 -14.22 14.03
CA TYR A 389 -15.86 -13.41 12.83
C TYR A 389 -17.21 -12.97 12.29
N ASP A 390 -18.19 -13.87 12.22
CA ASP A 390 -19.56 -13.58 11.78
C ASP A 390 -20.30 -12.69 12.82
N ASP A 391 -19.99 -12.80 14.12
CA ASP A 391 -20.43 -11.86 15.18
C ASP A 391 -19.84 -10.45 15.00
N TYR A 392 -18.54 -10.36 14.68
CA TYR A 392 -17.87 -9.10 14.34
C TYR A 392 -18.49 -8.47 13.08
N VAL A 393 -18.84 -9.31 12.10
CA VAL A 393 -19.56 -8.94 10.87
C VAL A 393 -20.93 -8.33 11.19
N GLU A 394 -21.74 -8.98 12.03
CA GLU A 394 -23.03 -8.43 12.45
C GLU A 394 -22.90 -7.15 13.28
N THR A 395 -21.90 -7.04 14.16
CA THR A 395 -21.77 -5.90 15.08
C THR A 395 -21.29 -4.62 14.41
N GLU A 396 -20.36 -4.65 13.45
CA GLU A 396 -20.06 -3.46 12.63
C GLU A 396 -21.25 -3.12 11.70
N GLY A 397 -21.93 -4.13 11.14
CA GLY A 397 -23.14 -3.92 10.32
C GLY A 397 -24.24 -3.16 11.07
N LYS A 398 -24.49 -3.51 12.34
CA LYS A 398 -25.44 -2.82 13.24
C LYS A 398 -25.00 -1.39 13.61
N GLN A 399 -23.72 -1.05 13.45
CA GLN A 399 -23.18 0.32 13.60
C GLN A 399 -23.12 1.10 12.27
N GLY A 400 -23.66 0.56 11.17
CA GLY A 400 -23.64 1.20 9.85
C GLY A 400 -22.27 1.15 9.16
N ARG A 401 -21.40 0.21 9.54
CA ARG A 401 -20.08 -0.03 8.94
C ARG A 401 -20.05 -1.42 8.32
N GLU A 402 -19.91 -1.55 6.99
CA GLU A 402 -19.89 -2.89 6.38
C GLU A 402 -18.62 -3.68 6.79
N PRO A 403 -18.76 -4.97 7.15
CA PRO A 403 -17.64 -5.82 7.57
C PRO A 403 -16.47 -5.97 6.59
N LEU A 404 -15.28 -6.12 7.16
CA LEU A 404 -14.04 -6.45 6.45
C LEU A 404 -14.00 -7.92 6.01
N ASN A 405 -14.59 -8.22 4.85
CA ASN A 405 -14.60 -9.54 4.20
C ASN A 405 -13.32 -9.84 3.39
N TRP A 406 -12.41 -10.65 3.95
CA TRP A 406 -11.15 -11.11 3.32
C TRP A 406 -11.31 -12.38 2.49
#